data_AF-A0A6N4WUX0-F1
#
_entry.id   AF-A0A6N4WUX0-F1
#
_cell.length_a   1.000
_cell.length_b   1.000
_cell.length_c   1.000
_cell.angle_alpha   90.00
_cell.angle_beta   90.00
_cell.angle_gamma   90.00
#
_symmetry.space_group_name_H-M   'P 1'
#
loop_
_entity.id
_entity.type
_entity.pdbx_description
1 polymer ?
#
loop_
_entity_poly.entity_id
_entity_poly.type
_entity_poly.pdbx_seq_one_letter_code
_entity_poly.pdbx_strand_id
1 'polypeptide(L)'
;MDLILILLLLIIFLGLGLGLGLGLGLGLGFFVIWSIYILRCGDGTLYTGVATDVARRFEEHSSQGPKSAKYVRGRLPLQILYTREVGTRSEAQKEEWRVKRLTRAQKEALVGLESLEN
;
A
#
# COMPACT_ATOMS: atom_id res chain seq x y z
N MET A 1 11.98 -30.20 -40.04
CA MET A 1 11.51 -28.94 -39.41
C MET A 1 11.26 -29.27 -37.95
N ASP A 2 12.31 -29.16 -37.15
CA ASP A 2 12.37 -29.73 -35.80
C ASP A 2 11.59 -28.87 -34.80
N LEU A 3 10.99 -29.52 -33.80
CA LEU A 3 10.14 -28.92 -32.77
C LEU A 3 10.78 -27.69 -32.09
N ILE A 4 12.12 -27.67 -32.05
CA ILE A 4 12.95 -26.59 -31.51
C ILE A 4 12.81 -25.29 -32.33
N LEU A 5 12.69 -25.38 -33.66
CA LEU A 5 12.55 -24.21 -34.54
C LEU A 5 11.16 -23.56 -34.40
N ILE A 6 10.13 -24.37 -34.15
CA ILE A 6 8.76 -23.92 -33.87
C ILE A 6 8.70 -23.19 -32.52
N LEU A 7 9.39 -23.72 -31.49
CA LEU A 7 9.44 -23.10 -30.16
C LEU A 7 10.20 -21.76 -30.17
N LEU A 8 11.30 -21.67 -30.93
CA LEU A 8 12.05 -20.41 -31.10
C LEU A 8 11.21 -19.34 -31.83
N LEU A 9 10.44 -19.72 -32.84
CA LEU A 9 9.50 -18.81 -33.52
C LEU A 9 8.40 -18.32 -32.57
N LEU A 10 7.82 -19.19 -31.75
CA LEU A 10 6.80 -18.81 -30.76
C LEU A 10 7.31 -17.78 -29.74
N ILE A 11 8.56 -17.90 -29.29
CA ILE A 11 9.17 -16.96 -28.34
C ILE A 11 9.40 -15.59 -29.00
N ILE A 12 9.78 -15.55 -30.28
CA ILE A 12 9.95 -14.30 -31.03
C ILE A 12 8.60 -13.60 -31.24
N PHE A 13 7.54 -14.35 -31.54
CA PHE A 13 6.17 -13.81 -31.66
C PHE A 13 5.58 -13.36 -30.33
N LEU A 14 5.98 -13.95 -29.19
CA LEU A 14 5.59 -13.50 -27.84
C LEU A 14 6.39 -12.26 -27.38
N GLY A 15 7.61 -12.05 -27.89
CA GLY A 15 8.51 -10.96 -27.48
C GLY A 15 8.36 -9.65 -28.26
N LEU A 16 7.85 -9.69 -29.49
CA LEU A 16 7.56 -8.50 -30.31
C LEU A 16 6.05 -8.26 -30.33
N GLY A 17 5.57 -7.51 -29.34
CA GLY A 17 4.18 -7.06 -29.25
C GLY A 17 3.75 -6.16 -30.41
N LEU A 18 3.52 -6.75 -31.58
CA LEU A 18 2.64 -6.23 -32.61
C LEU A 18 1.29 -6.94 -32.48
N GLY A 19 0.57 -6.60 -31.41
CA GLY A 19 -0.83 -6.97 -31.21
C GLY A 19 -1.75 -6.03 -31.99
N LEU A 20 -1.85 -6.22 -33.31
CA LEU A 20 -3.07 -5.92 -34.03
C LEU A 20 -4.07 -7.04 -33.72
N GLY A 21 -5.17 -6.72 -33.05
CA GLY A 21 -6.34 -7.60 -33.07
C GLY A 21 -7.03 -7.83 -31.73
N LEU A 22 -8.30 -7.41 -31.71
CA LEU A 22 -9.37 -7.90 -30.85
C LEU A 22 -9.36 -7.38 -29.41
N GLY A 23 -9.97 -6.21 -29.26
CA GLY A 23 -10.57 -5.78 -28.00
C GLY A 23 -11.68 -6.73 -27.57
N LEU A 24 -11.30 -7.86 -26.97
CA LEU A 24 -12.10 -8.47 -25.93
C LEU A 24 -11.77 -7.71 -24.65
N GLY A 25 -12.48 -6.61 -24.45
CA GLY A 25 -12.55 -5.89 -23.18
C GLY A 25 -13.22 -6.77 -22.13
N LEU A 26 -12.55 -7.84 -21.72
CA LEU A 26 -12.74 -8.38 -20.38
C LEU A 26 -12.19 -7.32 -19.45
N GLY A 27 -13.06 -6.36 -19.11
CA GLY A 27 -12.87 -5.48 -17.98
C GLY A 27 -12.80 -6.34 -16.74
N LEU A 28 -11.64 -6.95 -16.50
CA LEU A 28 -11.18 -7.24 -15.15
C LEU A 28 -11.02 -5.87 -14.51
N GLY A 29 -12.14 -5.33 -14.03
CA GLY A 29 -12.14 -4.18 -13.14
C GLY A 29 -11.36 -4.60 -11.92
N PHE A 30 -10.05 -4.38 -11.94
CA PHE A 30 -9.21 -4.50 -10.77
C PHE A 30 -9.74 -3.47 -9.78
N PHE A 31 -10.56 -3.92 -8.84
CA PHE A 31 -10.98 -3.10 -7.73
C PHE A 31 -9.73 -2.75 -6.94
N VAL A 32 -9.38 -1.46 -6.92
CA VAL A 32 -8.23 -0.97 -6.16
C VAL A 32 -8.62 -0.97 -4.69
N ILE A 33 -8.00 -1.87 -3.93
CA ILE A 33 -8.21 -1.99 -2.48
C ILE A 33 -7.41 -0.89 -1.77
N TRP A 34 -8.06 -0.19 -0.86
CA TRP A 34 -7.47 0.79 0.03
C TRP A 34 -7.19 0.16 1.38
N SER A 35 -6.03 0.48 1.92
CA SER A 35 -5.58 0.02 3.23
C SER A 35 -5.38 1.20 4.16
N ILE A 36 -5.70 1.00 5.44
CA ILE A 36 -5.34 1.90 6.52
C ILE A 36 -4.04 1.41 7.16
N TYR A 37 -3.19 2.34 7.57
CA TYR A 37 -1.94 2.04 8.26
C TYR A 37 -1.68 3.01 9.41
N ILE A 38 -0.94 2.55 10.41
CA ILE A 38 -0.45 3.34 11.54
C ILE A 38 1.06 3.26 11.59
N LEU A 39 1.71 4.42 11.61
CA LEU A 39 3.14 4.58 11.77
C LEU A 39 3.48 5.08 13.17
N ARG A 40 4.57 4.58 13.74
CA ARG A 40 5.29 5.22 14.85
C ARG A 40 6.38 6.11 14.29
N CYS A 41 6.35 7.37 14.70
CA CYS A 41 7.41 8.34 14.43
C CYS A 41 8.53 8.21 15.47
N GLY A 42 9.72 8.74 15.15
CA GLY A 42 10.89 8.68 16.05
C GLY A 42 10.69 9.38 17.41
N ASP A 43 9.76 10.33 17.47
CA ASP A 43 9.34 11.03 18.69
C ASP A 43 8.28 10.25 19.51
N GLY A 44 7.96 9.02 19.11
CA GLY A 44 6.95 8.18 19.75
C GLY A 44 5.50 8.57 19.42
N THR A 45 5.27 9.56 18.55
CA THR A 45 3.92 9.90 18.08
C THR A 45 3.39 8.86 17.10
N LEU A 46 2.07 8.72 17.05
CA LEU A 46 1.38 7.81 16.13
C LEU A 46 0.74 8.60 14.99
N TYR A 47 1.11 8.27 13.77
CA TYR A 47 0.52 8.81 12.54
C TYR A 47 -0.40 7.78 11.89
N THR A 48 -1.58 8.19 11.46
CA THR A 48 -2.54 7.33 10.75
C THR A 48 -2.76 7.86 9.34
N GLY A 49 -2.72 6.98 8.35
CA GLY A 49 -2.99 7.30 6.96
C GLY A 49 -3.66 6.15 6.22
N VAL A 50 -4.08 6.42 4.98
CA VAL A 50 -4.62 5.42 4.06
C VAL A 50 -3.87 5.46 2.74
N ALA A 51 -3.67 4.29 2.14
CA ALA A 51 -3.00 4.15 0.85
C ALA A 51 -3.47 2.88 0.14
N THR A 52 -3.40 2.89 -1.19
CA THR A 52 -3.59 1.69 -2.03
C THR A 52 -2.34 0.82 -2.09
N ASP A 53 -1.19 1.40 -1.76
CA ASP A 53 0.11 0.73 -1.66
C ASP A 53 0.86 1.33 -0.46
N VAL A 54 0.82 0.61 0.66
CA VAL A 54 1.38 1.07 1.94
C VAL A 54 2.90 1.04 1.92
N ALA A 55 3.51 0.05 1.26
CA ALA A 55 4.97 -0.08 1.17
C ALA A 55 5.57 1.09 0.40
N ARG A 56 5.05 1.37 -0.81
CA ARG A 56 5.47 2.52 -1.61
C ARG A 56 5.24 3.83 -0.86
N ARG A 57 4.12 3.97 -0.15
CA ARG A 57 3.82 5.18 0.63
C ARG A 57 4.77 5.34 1.83
N PHE A 58 5.17 4.24 2.47
CA PHE A 58 6.14 4.25 3.55
C PHE A 58 7.53 4.67 3.08
N GLU A 59 7.98 4.20 1.90
CA GLU A 59 9.23 4.63 1.28
C GLU A 59 9.19 6.13 0.93
N GLU A 60 8.08 6.61 0.38
CA GLU A 60 7.87 8.05 0.14
C GLU A 60 7.99 8.86 1.42
N HIS A 61 7.49 8.35 2.56
CA HIS A 61 7.65 9.01 3.86
C HIS A 61 9.09 8.95 4.38
N SER A 62 9.74 7.79 4.24
CA SER A 62 11.10 7.54 4.71
C SER A 62 12.14 8.33 3.92
N SER A 63 11.91 8.58 2.63
CA SER A 63 12.80 9.39 1.77
C SER A 63 12.83 10.89 2.12
N GLN A 64 11.95 11.36 3.02
CA GLN A 64 11.87 12.76 3.47
C GLN A 64 11.62 13.79 2.36
N GLY A 65 11.21 13.35 1.16
CA GLY A 65 11.02 14.21 0.00
C GLY A 65 9.71 15.00 -0.03
N PRO A 66 9.41 15.64 -1.19
CA PRO A 66 8.17 16.39 -1.40
C PRO A 66 6.89 15.56 -1.21
N LYS A 67 6.97 14.25 -1.49
CA LYS A 67 5.85 13.31 -1.39
C LYS A 67 5.54 12.86 0.05
N SER A 68 6.44 13.12 0.98
CA SER A 68 6.22 12.85 2.40
C SER A 68 5.17 13.80 2.99
N ALA A 69 4.34 13.30 3.89
CA ALA A 69 3.37 14.13 4.60
C ALA A 69 4.14 15.18 5.42
N LYS A 70 3.66 16.44 5.38
CA LYS A 70 4.26 17.56 6.13
C LYS A 70 4.48 17.23 7.62
N TYR A 71 3.56 16.45 8.20
CA TYR A 71 3.64 16.03 9.60
C TYR A 71 4.77 15.02 9.87
N VAL A 72 4.99 14.09 8.96
CA VAL A 72 5.95 12.97 9.09
C VAL A 72 7.38 13.40 8.71
N ARG A 73 7.51 14.49 7.94
CA ARG A 73 8.81 15.06 7.58
C ARG A 73 9.59 15.49 8.84
N GLY A 74 10.82 15.03 8.97
CA GLY A 74 11.73 15.26 10.10
C GLY A 74 11.56 14.31 11.28
N ARG A 75 10.60 13.35 11.24
CA ARG A 75 10.28 12.48 12.38
C ARG A 75 10.73 11.03 12.20
N LEU A 76 11.97 10.84 11.76
CA LEU A 76 12.61 9.53 11.64
C LEU A 76 13.14 9.01 13.00
N PRO A 77 13.30 7.69 13.19
CA PRO A 77 12.91 6.61 12.27
C PRO A 77 11.39 6.38 12.25
N LEU A 78 10.88 5.90 11.11
CA LEU A 78 9.47 5.49 10.98
C LEU A 78 9.36 3.98 11.10
N GLN A 79 8.30 3.52 11.77
CA GLN A 79 7.98 2.09 11.88
C GLN A 79 6.50 1.89 11.56
N ILE A 80 6.19 0.95 10.67
CA ILE A 80 4.81 0.49 10.49
C ILE A 80 4.45 -0.37 11.70
N LEU A 81 3.41 0.03 12.44
CA LEU A 81 2.89 -0.75 13.56
C LEU A 81 1.67 -1.58 13.17
N TYR A 82 0.90 -1.12 12.20
CA TYR A 82 -0.35 -1.76 11.81
C TYR A 82 -0.71 -1.41 10.37
N THR A 83 -1.26 -2.40 9.67
CA THR A 83 -1.84 -2.25 8.34
C THR A 83 -3.07 -3.14 8.24
N ARG A 84 -4.15 -2.64 7.64
CA ARG A 84 -5.35 -3.43 7.35
C ARG A 84 -5.97 -2.98 6.04
N GLU A 85 -6.39 -3.93 5.20
CA GLU A 85 -7.23 -3.65 4.04
C GLU A 85 -8.63 -3.25 4.48
N VAL A 86 -9.18 -2.22 3.85
CA VAL A 86 -10.49 -1.62 4.19
C VAL A 86 -11.47 -1.70 3.02
N GLY A 87 -10.99 -1.92 1.79
CA GLY A 87 -11.84 -2.04 0.60
C GLY A 87 -11.83 -0.75 -0.23
N THR A 88 -12.94 -0.02 -0.27
CA THR A 88 -13.05 1.17 -1.11
C THR A 88 -12.41 2.41 -0.48
N ARG A 89 -12.15 3.44 -1.31
CA ARG A 89 -11.66 4.74 -0.84
C ARG A 89 -12.59 5.39 0.19
N SER A 90 -13.90 5.17 0.08
CA SER A 90 -14.89 5.74 1.00
C SER A 90 -14.81 5.08 2.37
N GLU A 91 -14.70 3.75 2.41
CA GLU A 91 -14.54 2.99 3.64
C GLU A 91 -13.21 3.31 4.32
N ALA A 92 -12.12 3.41 3.55
CA ALA A 92 -10.82 3.81 4.07
C ALA A 92 -10.85 5.19 4.74
N GLN A 93 -11.52 6.19 4.16
CA GLN A 93 -11.65 7.52 4.77
C GLN A 93 -12.51 7.51 6.04
N LYS A 94 -13.60 6.73 6.06
CA LYS A 94 -14.43 6.56 7.27
C LYS A 94 -13.62 5.91 8.40
N GLU A 95 -12.85 4.89 8.06
CA GLU A 95 -12.01 4.18 9.01
C GLU A 95 -10.85 5.07 9.51
N GLU A 96 -10.22 5.85 8.63
CA GLU A 96 -9.20 6.82 9.02
C GLU A 96 -9.76 7.85 10.01
N TRP A 97 -10.97 8.36 9.76
CA TRP A 97 -11.63 9.31 10.66
C TRP A 97 -11.98 8.69 12.01
N ARG A 98 -12.47 7.44 12.01
CA ARG A 98 -12.72 6.66 13.23
C ARG A 98 -11.45 6.49 14.04
N VAL A 99 -10.36 6.04 13.41
CA VAL A 99 -9.06 5.80 14.07
C VAL A 99 -8.44 7.10 14.57
N LYS A 100 -8.56 8.22 13.83
CA LYS A 100 -8.06 9.53 14.29
C LYS A 100 -8.67 9.99 15.61
N ARG A 101 -9.94 9.62 15.87
CA ARG A 101 -10.67 9.95 17.11
C ARG A 101 -10.36 9.03 18.29
N LEU A 102 -9.68 7.91 18.06
CA LEU A 102 -9.26 7.03 19.14
C LEU A 102 -8.22 7.72 20.02
N THR A 103 -8.32 7.48 21.32
CA THR A 103 -7.30 7.86 22.30
C THR A 103 -6.00 7.10 22.00
N ARG A 104 -4.89 7.54 22.61
CA ARG A 104 -3.60 6.86 22.47
C ARG A 104 -3.68 5.39 22.90
N ALA A 105 -4.25 5.12 24.09
CA ALA A 105 -4.44 3.76 24.60
C ALA A 105 -5.27 2.89 23.65
N GLN A 106 -6.36 3.42 23.10
CA GLN A 106 -7.17 2.69 22.12
C GLN A 106 -6.44 2.42 20.81
N LYS A 107 -5.54 3.31 20.37
CA LYS A 107 -4.68 3.06 19.21
C LYS A 107 -3.64 1.99 19.52
N GLU A 108 -3.04 2.03 20.70
CA GLU A 108 -2.09 1.03 21.18
C GLU A 108 -2.75 -0.35 21.27
N ALA A 109 -3.98 -0.43 21.80
CA ALA A 109 -4.81 -1.64 21.76
C ALA A 109 -5.07 -2.13 20.33
N LEU A 110 -5.43 -1.22 19.42
CA LEU A 110 -5.69 -1.56 18.01
C LEU A 110 -4.47 -2.14 17.30
N VAL A 111 -3.27 -1.65 17.60
CA VAL A 111 -2.02 -2.18 17.03
C VAL A 111 -1.47 -3.38 17.81
N GLY A 112 -2.14 -3.81 18.88
CA GLY A 112 -1.70 -4.93 19.72
C GLY A 112 -0.47 -4.60 20.59
N LEU A 113 -0.24 -3.33 20.95
CA LEU A 113 0.84 -2.89 21.84
C LEU A 113 0.50 -3.00 23.33
N GLU A 114 -0.76 -3.24 23.70
CA GLU A 114 -1.19 -3.40 25.10
C GLU A 114 -0.58 -4.64 25.81
N SER A 115 0.01 -5.58 25.07
CA SER A 115 0.54 -6.84 25.62
C SER A 115 2.02 -6.78 26.03
N LEU A 116 2.68 -5.62 25.98
CA LEU A 116 4.14 -5.50 26.24
C LEU A 116 4.53 -4.64 27.45
N GLU A 117 3.57 -4.18 28.26
CA GLU A 117 3.84 -3.39 29.48
C GLU A 117 3.29 -4.03 30.77
N ASN A 118 3.21 -5.37 30.85
CA ASN A 118 2.95 -6.11 32.09
C ASN A 118 4.11 -7.06 32.44
#